data_AF-A0A5K1AVZ4-F1
#
_entry.id   AF-A0A5K1AVZ4-F1
#
_cell.length_a   1.000
_cell.length_b   1.000
_cell.length_c   1.000
_cell.angle_alpha   90.00
_cell.angle_beta   90.00
_cell.angle_gamma   90.00
#
_symmetry.space_group_name_H-M   'P 1'
#
loop_
_entity.id
_entity.type
_entity.pdbx_description
1 polymer ?
#
loop_
_entity_poly.entity_id
_entity_poly.type
_entity_poly.pdbx_seq_one_letter_code
_entity_poly.pdbx_strand_id
1 'polypeptide(L)' 'NCNPYALDGEKVKGKIVLCEHSDRGYSKTQKLLGVKGIGGVGLVLIDDPEIHVAAVYGNFPMTVISSSDASSIFSYLNSS' A
#
# COMPACT_ATOMS: atom_id res chain seq x y z
N ASN A 1 5.94 2.51 3.64
CA ASN A 1 6.37 3.63 2.79
C ASN A 1 6.23 3.38 1.29
N CYS A 2 6.67 2.24 0.71
CA CYS A 2 6.41 1.91 -0.71
C CYS A 2 6.68 3.05 -1.69
N ASN A 3 7.79 3.74 -1.46
CA ASN A 3 8.21 4.81 -2.33
C ASN A 3 8.61 4.24 -3.68
N PRO A 4 8.28 4.93 -4.78
CA PRO A 4 8.77 4.56 -6.10
C PRO A 4 10.29 4.30 -6.04
N TYR A 5 10.74 3.25 -6.71
CA TYR A 5 12.15 2.83 -6.78
C TYR A 5 12.79 2.32 -5.48
N ALA A 6 12.08 2.34 -4.34
CA ALA A 6 12.59 1.79 -3.07
C ALA A 6 12.20 0.32 -2.84
N LEU A 7 11.36 -0.24 -3.71
CA LEU A 7 10.86 -1.61 -3.61
C LEU A 7 11.68 -2.57 -4.46
N ASP A 8 11.87 -3.78 -3.93
CA ASP A 8 12.44 -4.91 -4.66
C ASP A 8 11.34 -5.57 -5.51
N GLY A 9 11.50 -5.53 -6.83
CA GLY A 9 10.51 -6.06 -7.78
C GLY A 9 10.23 -7.55 -7.62
N GLU A 10 11.24 -8.36 -7.31
CA GLU A 10 11.07 -9.82 -7.14
C GLU A 10 10.25 -10.13 -5.88
N LYS A 11 10.35 -9.30 -4.85
CA LYS A 11 9.54 -9.44 -3.62
C LYS A 11 8.10 -8.95 -3.80
N VAL A 12 7.84 -8.07 -4.76
CA VAL A 12 6.52 -7.44 -4.97
C VAL A 12 5.69 -8.16 -6.04
N LYS A 13 6.32 -8.70 -7.08
CA LYS A 13 5.63 -9.30 -8.23
C LYS A 13 4.61 -10.36 -7.80
N GLY A 14 3.36 -10.17 -8.23
CA GLY A 14 2.26 -11.10 -7.93
C GLY A 14 1.67 -10.99 -6.53
N LYS A 15 2.08 -10.01 -5.69
CA LYS A 15 1.59 -9.84 -4.32
C LYS A 15 0.69 -8.63 -4.14
N ILE A 16 -0.15 -8.69 -3.12
CA ILE A 16 -0.77 -7.52 -2.51
C ILE A 16 0.25 -6.95 -1.52
N VAL A 17 0.57 -5.66 -1.64
CA VAL A 17 1.60 -5.02 -0.83
C VAL A 17 0.94 -4.16 0.25
N LEU A 18 1.37 -4.33 1.50
CA LEU A 18 1.02 -3.44 2.61
C LEU A 18 2.06 -2.31 2.71
N CYS A 19 1.58 -1.07 2.77
CA CYS A 19 2.40 0.12 2.71
C CYS A 19 1.98 1.13 3.78
N GLU A 20 2.93 1.64 4.55
CA GLU A 20 2.69 2.86 5.34
C GLU A 20 2.77 4.13 4.50
N HIS A 21 1.96 5.13 4.86
CA HIS A 21 1.99 6.49 4.31
C HIS A 21 2.60 7.51 5.29
N SER A 22 3.65 7.13 6.04
CA SER A 22 4.26 8.03 7.03
C SER A 22 5.12 9.14 6.40
N ASP A 23 5.65 8.90 5.20
CA ASP A 23 6.40 9.89 4.44
C ASP A 23 5.51 10.56 3.37
N ARG A 24 5.24 11.85 3.56
CA ARG A 24 4.44 12.67 2.62
C ARG A 24 5.22 13.10 1.36
N GLY A 25 6.34 12.44 1.07
CA GLY A 25 7.17 12.73 -0.11
C GLY A 25 6.55 12.24 -1.42
N TYR A 26 5.68 11.23 -1.36
CA TYR A 26 4.94 10.70 -2.51
C TYR A 26 3.46 10.58 -2.19
N SER A 27 2.63 11.04 -3.11
CA SER A 27 1.17 10.85 -3.03
C SER A 27 0.79 9.36 -3.06
N LYS A 28 -0.40 9.05 -2.54
CA LYS A 28 -0.98 7.70 -2.61
C LYS A 28 -1.05 7.15 -4.03
N THR A 29 -1.40 7.99 -5.00
CA THR A 29 -1.41 7.63 -6.43
C THR A 29 -0.02 7.29 -6.96
N GLN A 30 1.02 8.05 -6.57
CA GLN A 30 2.39 7.73 -6.97
C GLN A 30 2.86 6.40 -6.36
N LYS A 31 2.51 6.10 -5.10
CA LYS A 31 2.81 4.81 -4.46
C LYS A 31 2.07 3.66 -5.15
N LEU A 32 0.79 3.84 -5.51
CA LEU A 32 0.01 2.87 -6.32
C LEU A 32 0.71 2.58 -7.64
N LEU A 33 1.06 3.62 -8.40
CA LEU A 33 1.71 3.46 -9.70
C LEU A 33 3.07 2.76 -9.58
N GLY A 34 3.82 3.06 -8.52
CA GLY A 34 5.09 2.38 -8.20
C GLY A 34 4.92 0.87 -7.99
N VAL A 35 3.97 0.47 -7.13
CA VAL A 35 3.68 -0.95 -6.85
C VAL A 35 3.18 -1.67 -8.11
N LYS A 36 2.25 -1.05 -8.84
CA LYS A 36 1.72 -1.60 -10.10
C LYS A 36 2.81 -1.77 -11.15
N GLY A 37 3.69 -0.78 -11.29
CA GLY A 37 4.75 -0.76 -12.32
C GLY A 37 5.76 -1.89 -12.20
N ILE A 38 5.96 -2.43 -10.99
CA ILE A 38 6.87 -3.56 -10.72
C ILE A 38 6.13 -4.89 -10.55
N GLY A 39 4.85 -4.96 -10.95
CA GLY A 39 4.08 -6.20 -11.02
C GLY A 39 3.34 -6.58 -9.73
N GLY A 40 3.20 -5.68 -8.76
CA GLY A 40 2.28 -5.86 -7.64
C GLY A 40 0.83 -5.91 -8.14
N VAL A 41 -0.01 -6.72 -7.50
CA VAL A 41 -1.41 -6.95 -7.93
C VAL A 41 -2.45 -6.22 -7.07
N GLY A 42 -2.02 -5.65 -5.95
CA GLY A 42 -2.86 -4.82 -5.10
C GLY A 42 -2.06 -4.03 -4.08
N LEU A 43 -2.71 -3.03 -3.47
CA LEU A 43 -2.11 -2.15 -2.48
C LEU A 43 -3.04 -1.95 -1.27
N VAL A 44 -2.55 -2.25 -0.08
CA VAL A 44 -3.16 -1.83 1.18
C VAL A 44 -2.32 -0.69 1.73
N LEU A 45 -2.90 0.49 1.90
CA LEU A 45 -2.19 1.67 2.39
C LEU A 45 -2.66 2.05 3.78
N ILE A 46 -1.74 2.16 4.73
CA ILE A 46 -1.99 2.63 6.09
C ILE A 46 -1.88 4.16 6.09
N ASP A 47 -3.00 4.85 6.30
CA ASP A 47 -3.08 6.31 6.24
C ASP A 47 -4.32 6.87 6.98
N ASP A 48 -4.18 7.20 8.26
CA ASP A 48 -5.30 7.63 9.13
C ASP A 48 -6.06 8.87 8.63
N PRO A 49 -5.41 9.95 8.15
CA PRO A 49 -6.12 11.12 7.63
C PRO A 49 -6.97 10.83 6.39
N GLU A 50 -6.57 9.81 5.64
CA GLU A 50 -6.98 9.58 4.27
C GLU A 50 -7.99 8.44 4.14
N ILE A 51 -8.27 7.73 5.23
CA ILE A 51 -9.38 6.76 5.33
C ILE A 51 -10.76 7.41 5.11
N HIS A 52 -10.88 8.70 5.41
CA HIS A 52 -12.13 9.46 5.26
C HIS A 52 -12.28 10.12 3.89
N VAL A 53 -11.26 10.01 3.03
CA VAL A 53 -11.26 10.63 1.70
C VAL A 53 -11.70 9.59 0.68
N ALA A 54 -12.87 9.84 0.07
CA ALA A 54 -13.33 9.02 -1.05
C ALA A 54 -12.37 9.19 -2.24
N ALA A 55 -11.72 8.10 -2.62
CA ALA A 55 -10.76 8.08 -3.72
C ALA A 55 -11.13 7.03 -4.76
N VAL A 56 -10.94 7.36 -6.03
CA VAL A 56 -11.15 6.45 -7.16
C VAL A 56 -9.78 5.98 -7.66
N TYR A 57 -9.49 4.69 -7.48
CA TYR A 57 -8.21 4.07 -7.85
C TYR A 57 -8.23 3.35 -9.21
N GLY A 58 -9.29 3.56 -9.98
CA GLY A 58 -9.48 2.92 -11.28
C GLY A 58 -9.54 1.40 -11.17
N ASN A 59 -8.85 0.70 -12.06
CA ASN A 59 -8.92 -0.76 -12.19
C ASN A 59 -7.87 -1.51 -11.34
N PHE A 60 -7.10 -0.81 -10.50
CA PHE A 60 -6.10 -1.45 -9.65
C PHE A 60 -6.66 -1.63 -8.22
N PRO A 61 -6.68 -2.84 -7.66
CA PRO A 61 -7.16 -3.07 -6.30
C PRO A 61 -6.36 -2.27 -5.28
N MET A 62 -7.02 -1.33 -4.61
CA MET A 62 -6.43 -0.54 -3.54
C MET A 62 -7.45 -0.27 -2.44
N THR A 63 -7.00 -0.36 -1.19
CA THR A 63 -7.74 0.11 -0.02
C THR A 63 -6.85 0.93 0.90
N VAL A 64 -7.46 1.86 1.63
CA VAL A 64 -6.82 2.62 2.70
C VAL A 64 -7.35 2.09 4.03
N ILE A 65 -6.47 1.90 5.01
CA ILE A 65 -6.82 1.44 6.36
C ILE A 65 -6.21 2.38 7.40
N SER A 66 -6.75 2.32 8.61
CA SER A 66 -6.19 3.02 9.77
C SER A 66 -4.96 2.30 10.31
N SER A 67 -4.18 3.02 11.11
CA SER A 67 -3.08 2.43 11.89
C SER A 67 -3.58 1.41 12.91
N SER A 68 -4.81 1.58 13.44
CA SER A 68 -5.42 0.60 14.34
C SER A 68 -5.66 -0.73 13.65
N ASP A 69 -6.21 -0.72 12.43
CA ASP A 69 -6.56 -1.93 11.68
C ASP A 69 -5.31 -2.63 11.14
N ALA A 70 -4.26 -1.86 10.86
CA ALA A 70 -2.96 -2.38 10.44
C ALA A 70 -2.36 -3.38 11.45
N SER A 71 -2.62 -3.20 12.75
CA SER A 71 -2.13 -4.11 13.79
C SER A 71 -2.57 -5.56 13.55
N SER A 72 -3.82 -5.77 13.16
CA SER A 72 -4.37 -7.11 12.89
C SER A 72 -3.74 -7.73 11.64
N ILE A 73 -3.47 -6.92 10.62
CA ILE A 73 -2.77 -7.38 9.40
C ILE A 73 -1.32 -7.75 9.73
N PHE A 74 -0.62 -6.96 10.53
CA PHE A 74 0.73 -7.29 10.98
C PHE A 74 0.76 -8.59 11.79
N SER A 75 -0.21 -8.83 12.67
CA SER A 75 -0.32 -10.11 13.38
C SER A 75 -0.51 -11.27 12.41
N TYR A 76 -1.38 -11.14 11.41
CA TYR A 76 -1.59 -12.17 10.37
C TYR A 76 -0.32 -12.45 9.56
N LEU A 77 0.41 -11.41 9.14
CA LEU A 77 1.65 -11.57 8.37
C LEU A 77 2.76 -12.30 9.16
N ASN A 78 2.72 -12.22 10.49
CA ASN A 78 3.70 -12.83 11.38
C ASN A 78 3.20 -14.10 12.08
N SER A 79 2.00 -14.59 11.77
CA SER A 79 1.41 -15.75 12.44
C SER A 79 1.83 -17.10 11.82
N SER A 80 3.02 -17.15 11.21
CA SER A 80 3.57 -18.37 10.59
C SER A 80 4.50 -19.12 11.52
#